data_AF-A0A329RGC4-F1
#
_entry.id   AF-A0A329RGC4-F1
#
_cell.length_a   1.000
_cell.length_b   1.000
_cell.length_c   1.000
_cell.angle_alpha   90.00
_cell.angle_beta   90.00
_cell.angle_gamma   90.00
#
_symmetry.space_group_name_H-M   'P 1'
#
loop_
_entity.id
_entity.type
_entity.pdbx_description
1 polymer ?
#
loop_
_entity_poly.entity_id
_entity_poly.type
_entity_poly.pdbx_seq_one_letter_code
_entity_poly.pdbx_strand_id
1 'polypeptide(L)' 'MVLGVESFLDHSFNAEYGRWELLVSWVGLQAVENSWEPFATLLQDVPAQVGDYVATTDEDDELRGQLN' A
#
# COMPACT_ATOMS: atom_id res chain seq x y z
N MET A 1 12.23 -9.36 -13.31
CA MET A 1 12.71 -8.07 -12.81
C MET A 1 11.81 -7.71 -11.65
N VAL A 2 12.36 -7.50 -10.45
CA VAL A 2 11.58 -7.00 -9.31
C VAL A 2 11.51 -5.50 -9.49
N LEU A 3 10.30 -4.96 -9.69
CA LEU A 3 10.09 -3.52 -9.76
C LEU A 3 10.10 -2.99 -8.33
N GLY A 4 10.92 -1.96 -8.07
CA GLY A 4 10.96 -1.35 -6.74
C GLY A 4 9.70 -0.53 -6.51
N VAL A 5 9.07 -0.70 -5.35
CA VAL A 5 8.00 0.20 -4.91
C VAL A 5 8.63 1.56 -4.58
N GLU A 6 8.11 2.63 -5.17
CA GLU A 6 8.57 3.99 -4.93
C GLU A 6 7.90 4.55 -3.68
N SER A 7 6.58 4.55 -3.66
CA SER A 7 5.75 5.10 -2.58
C SER A 7 4.30 4.64 -2.74
N PHE A 8 3.55 4.69 -1.66
CA PHE A 8 2.09 4.52 -1.72
C PHE A 8 1.44 5.89 -1.87
N LEU A 9 0.56 5.99 -2.86
CA LEU A 9 -0.11 7.24 -3.19
C LEU A 9 -1.43 7.37 -2.45
N ASP A 10 -2.14 6.25 -2.30
CA ASP A 10 -3.50 6.22 -1.75
C ASP A 10 -3.79 4.83 -1.18
N HIS A 11 -4.83 4.73 -0.36
CA HIS A 11 -5.30 3.48 0.21
C HIS A 11 -6.82 3.51 0.28
N SER A 12 -7.46 2.39 -0.05
CA SER A 12 -8.91 2.28 -0.04
C SER A 12 -9.34 0.91 0.43
N PHE A 13 -10.39 0.88 1.24
CA PHE A 13 -10.96 -0.38 1.68
C PHE A 13 -11.91 -0.92 0.63
N ASN A 14 -11.57 -2.08 0.08
CA ASN A 14 -12.43 -2.77 -0.83
C ASN A 14 -13.46 -3.59 -0.05
N ALA A 15 -14.64 -3.00 0.16
CA ALA A 15 -15.75 -3.65 0.87
C ALA A 15 -16.27 -4.91 0.17
N GLU A 16 -16.03 -5.07 -1.13
CA GLU A 16 -16.45 -6.26 -1.89
C GLU A 16 -15.63 -7.50 -1.53
N TYR A 17 -14.31 -7.32 -1.34
CA TYR A 17 -13.41 -8.40 -0.91
C TYR A 17 -13.11 -8.37 0.59
N GLY A 18 -13.55 -7.34 1.30
CA GLY A 18 -13.28 -7.13 2.72
C GLY A 18 -11.79 -6.95 3.02
N ARG A 19 -11.06 -6.28 2.13
CA ARG A 19 -9.60 -6.12 2.23
C ARG A 19 -9.15 -4.71 1.87
N TRP A 20 -8.03 -4.28 2.44
CA TRP A 20 -7.39 -3.03 2.08
C TRP A 20 -6.57 -3.18 0.81
N GLU A 21 -6.68 -2.19 -0.06
CA GLU A 21 -5.90 -2.06 -1.28
C GLU A 21 -5.15 -0.74 -1.23
N LEU A 22 -3.90 -0.75 -1.67
CA LEU A 22 -2.99 0.39 -1.67
C LEU A 22 -2.61 0.68 -3.12
N LEU A 23 -2.64 1.95 -3.50
CA LEU A 23 -2.16 2.41 -4.78
C LEU A 23 -0.65 2.56 -4.74
N VAL A 24 0.05 1.68 -5.45
CA VAL A 24 1.51 1.62 -5.47
C VAL A 24 2.03 2.43 -6.65
N SER A 25 2.96 3.36 -6.36
CA SER A 25 3.82 3.98 -7.37
C SER A 25 5.09 3.15 -7.51
N TRP A 26 5.53 2.89 -8.74
CA TRP A 26 6.72 2.07 -9.00
C TRP A 26 7.89 2.95 -9.43
N VAL A 27 9.09 2.65 -8.91
CA VAL A 27 10.29 3.45 -9.17
C VAL A 27 10.63 3.41 -10.66
N GLY A 28 10.70 4.59 -11.28
CA GLY A 28 11.09 4.74 -12.67
C GLY A 28 10.00 4.36 -13.68
N LEU A 29 8.78 4.08 -13.23
CA LEU A 29 7.60 3.91 -14.08
C LEU A 29 6.70 5.14 -14.00
N GLN A 30 5.87 5.31 -15.03
CA GLN A 30 4.91 6.40 -15.08
C GLN A 30 3.70 6.09 -14.22
N ALA A 31 2.98 7.13 -13.76
CA ALA A 31 1.79 6.96 -12.92
C ALA A 31 0.67 6.09 -13.53
N VAL A 32 0.71 5.85 -14.85
CA VAL A 32 -0.20 4.93 -15.55
C VAL A 32 0.05 3.45 -15.19
N GLU A 33 1.26 3.13 -14.73
CA GLU A 33 1.64 1.78 -14.28
C GLU A 33 1.29 1.56 -12.80
N ASN A 34 0.79 2.60 -12.10
CA ASN A 34 0.38 2.49 -10.72
C ASN A 34 -0.79 1.52 -10.62
N SER A 35 -0.67 0.56 -9.71
CA SER A 35 -1.64 -0.51 -9.56
C SER A 35 -2.14 -0.56 -8.13
N TRP A 36 -3.42 -0.90 -7.98
CA TRP A 36 -4.02 -1.19 -6.69
C TRP A 36 -3.64 -2.59 -6.29
N GLU A 37 -2.79 -2.69 -5.28
CA GLU A 37 -2.27 -3.96 -4.78
C GLU A 37 -2.84 -4.24 -3.39
N PRO A 38 -3.11 -5.51 -3.04
CA PRO A 38 -3.61 -5.86 -1.72
C PRO A 38 -2.61 -5.47 -0.64
N PHE A 39 -3.09 -4.86 0.45
CA PHE A 39 -2.26 -4.51 1.60
C PHE A 39 -1.40 -5.68 2.10
N ALA A 40 -2.01 -6.86 2.20
CA ALA A 40 -1.32 -8.07 2.63
C ALA A 40 -0.15 -8.45 1.70
N THR A 41 -0.31 -8.31 0.38
CA THR A 41 0.76 -8.58 -0.59
C THR A 41 1.90 -7.58 -0.41
N LEU A 42 1.58 -6.30 -0.24
CA LEU A 42 2.60 -5.25 -0.06
C LEU A 42 3.31 -5.37 1.28
N LEU A 43 2.62 -5.80 2.31
CA LEU A 43 3.23 -6.09 3.60
C LEU A 43 4.23 -7.26 3.49
N GLN A 44 4.02 -8.21 2.59
CA GLN A 44 4.96 -9.30 2.35
C GLN A 44 6.14 -8.88 1.45
N ASP A 45 5.87 -8.07 0.41
CA ASP A 45 6.88 -7.69 -0.59
C ASP A 45 7.78 -6.53 -0.07
N VAL A 46 7.14 -5.51 0.53
CA VAL A 46 7.78 -4.27 1.01
C VAL A 46 7.29 -3.85 2.41
N PRO A 47 7.44 -4.70 3.44
CA PRO A 47 6.97 -4.42 4.81
C PRO A 47 7.50 -3.10 5.37
N ALA A 48 8.74 -2.73 5.02
CA ALA A 48 9.36 -1.51 5.50
C ALA A 48 8.66 -0.25 4.97
N GLN A 49 8.32 -0.22 3.68
CA GLN A 49 7.61 0.93 3.10
C GLN A 49 6.17 0.99 3.59
N VAL A 50 5.50 -0.17 3.71
CA VAL A 50 4.13 -0.20 4.24
C VAL A 50 4.11 0.30 5.68
N GLY A 51 5.05 -0.15 6.50
CA GLY A 51 5.20 0.34 7.87
C GLY A 51 5.45 1.83 7.95
N ASP A 52 6.31 2.39 7.08
CA ASP A 52 6.55 3.83 7.02
C ASP A 52 5.30 4.61 6.59
N TYR A 53 4.61 4.17 5.53
CA TYR A 53 3.39 4.78 5.07
C TYR A 53 2.28 4.76 6.13
N VAL A 54 2.05 3.61 6.76
CA VAL A 54 1.08 3.48 7.85
C VAL A 54 1.54 4.27 9.10
N ALA A 55 2.83 4.51 9.28
CA ALA A 55 3.31 5.42 10.31
C ALA A 55 2.97 6.88 10.00
N THR A 56 2.95 7.26 8.72
CA THR A 56 2.57 8.60 8.23
C THR A 56 1.06 8.85 8.11
N THR A 57 0.23 7.80 8.02
CA THR A 57 -1.23 7.95 8.07
C THR A 57 -1.70 8.42 9.45
N ASP A 58 -2.98 8.78 9.58
CA ASP A 58 -3.53 9.24 10.86
C ASP A 58 -3.53 8.11 11.91
N GLU A 59 -3.53 8.46 13.19
CA GLU A 59 -3.60 7.48 14.28
C GLU A 59 -4.96 6.77 14.32
N ASP A 60 -6.02 7.44 13.89
CA ASP A 60 -7.39 6.90 13.80
C ASP A 60 -7.66 6.16 12.47
N ASP A 61 -6.65 6.05 11.61
CA ASP A 61 -6.79 5.42 10.31
C ASP A 61 -6.99 3.91 10.44
N GLU A 62 -8.07 3.38 9.86
CA GLU A 62 -8.41 1.96 9.92
C GLU A 62 -7.34 1.05 9.29
N LEU A 63 -6.50 1.60 8.40
CA LEU A 63 -5.34 0.92 7.84
C LEU A 63 -4.32 0.54 8.93
N ARG A 64 -4.12 1.37 9.96
CA ARG A 64 -3.26 1.04 11.11
C ARG A 64 -3.74 -0.19 11.84
N GLY A 65 -5.06 -0.38 11.92
CA GLY A 65 -5.67 -1.55 12.53
C GLY A 65 -5.29 -2.87 11.84
N GLN A 66 -4.84 -2.83 10.58
CA GLN A 66 -4.41 -4.02 9.83
C GLN A 66 -3.00 -4.51 10.17
N LEU A 67 -2.20 -3.71 10.88
CA LEU A 67 -0.84 -4.09 11.29
C LEU A 67 -0.77 -4.83 12.64
N ASN A 68 -1.92 -5.10 13.29
CA ASN A 68 -1.99 -5.70 14.62
C ASN A 68 -2.09 -7.24 14.60
#